data_AF-A0A950KKL6-F1
#
_entry.id   AF-A0A950KKL6-F1
#
_cell.length_a   1.000
_cell.length_b   1.000
_cell.length_c   1.000
_cell.angle_alpha   90.00
_cell.angle_beta   90.00
_cell.angle_gamma   90.00
#
_symmetry.space_group_name_H-M   'P 1'
#
loop_
_entity.id
_entity.type
_entity.pdbx_description
1 polymer ?
#
loop_
_entity_poly.entity_id
_entity_poly.type
_entity_poly.pdbx_seq_one_letter_code
_entity_poly.pdbx_strand_id
1 'polypeptide(L)'
;MLRHVYTRARELDEFKADAMLATAFALAGIVESLLVKTGGHSRLLTALAMTALSVPLAWRRRNTLGAVVGFVAVVVAAGPLNTFLFSKLTCSFLALILLAYTVGRHEVGWRIWLELALLAATVFVYGGISRPTDLLWGTIFLGGPALTGRAIRSRALYQREMREKTTRLQTERELRARRAVEDERAR
;
A
#
# COMPACT_ATOMS: atom_id res chain seq x y z
N MET A 1 -20.28 -5.56 14.20
CA MET A 1 -18.96 -5.09 14.68
C MET A 1 -18.07 -4.50 13.57
N LEU A 2 -17.75 -5.25 12.50
CA LEU A 2 -16.82 -4.79 11.43
C LEU A 2 -17.20 -3.45 10.76
N ARG A 3 -18.50 -3.16 10.57
CA ARG A 3 -18.97 -1.89 9.99
C ARG A 3 -18.66 -0.66 10.85
N HIS A 4 -18.69 -0.77 12.19
CA HIS A 4 -18.41 0.35 13.10
C HIS A 4 -16.93 0.68 13.20
N VAL A 5 -16.07 -0.34 13.10
CA VAL A 5 -14.62 -0.14 12.97
C VAL A 5 -14.30 0.57 11.65
N TYR A 6 -15.01 0.22 10.57
CA TYR A 6 -14.80 0.82 9.26
C TYR A 6 -15.22 2.30 9.18
N THR A 7 -16.32 2.69 9.85
CA THR A 7 -16.75 4.09 9.91
C THR A 7 -15.82 4.94 10.76
N ARG A 8 -15.37 4.45 11.93
CA ARG A 8 -14.38 5.17 12.75
C ARG A 8 -13.01 5.29 12.07
N ALA A 9 -12.58 4.26 11.33
CA ALA A 9 -11.35 4.32 10.55
C ALA A 9 -11.41 5.33 9.39
N ARG A 10 -12.61 5.70 8.93
CA ARG A 10 -12.84 6.67 7.86
C ARG A 10 -12.89 8.12 8.37
N GLU A 11 -13.12 8.31 9.66
CA GLU A 11 -13.10 9.62 10.34
C GLU A 11 -11.71 9.98 10.89
N LEU A 12 -10.83 8.98 11.06
CA LEU A 12 -9.44 9.22 11.40
C LEU A 12 -8.70 9.84 10.21
N ASP A 13 -7.92 10.89 10.47
CA ASP A 13 -6.96 11.44 9.50
C ASP A 13 -6.19 10.29 8.84
N GLU A 14 -6.09 10.29 7.51
CA GLU A 14 -5.43 9.22 6.75
C GLU A 14 -4.02 8.93 7.26
N PHE A 15 -3.34 9.97 7.76
CA PHE A 15 -2.04 9.88 8.38
C PHE A 15 -2.04 9.11 9.71
N LYS A 16 -3.06 9.28 10.57
CA LYS A 16 -3.17 8.53 11.84
C LYS A 16 -3.38 7.05 11.57
N ALA A 17 -4.22 6.71 10.59
CA ALA A 17 -4.45 5.32 10.20
C ALA A 17 -3.17 4.65 9.66
N ASP A 18 -2.40 5.37 8.83
CA ASP A 18 -1.12 4.85 8.32
C ASP A 18 -0.03 4.81 9.39
N ALA A 19 -0.01 5.75 10.34
CA ALA A 19 0.89 5.73 11.49
C ALA A 19 0.58 4.54 12.42
N MET A 20 -0.69 4.27 12.72
CA MET A 20 -1.08 3.08 13.52
C MET A 20 -0.63 1.79 12.84
N LEU A 21 -0.76 1.71 11.52
CA LEU A 21 -0.30 0.57 10.75
C LEU A 21 1.23 0.42 10.80
N ALA A 22 1.96 1.52 10.63
CA ALA A 22 3.42 1.54 10.75
C ALA A 22 3.87 1.08 12.15
N THR A 23 3.21 1.56 13.21
CA THR A 23 3.48 1.12 14.58
C THR A 23 3.16 -0.37 14.76
N ALA A 24 2.05 -0.86 14.21
CA ALA A 24 1.70 -2.28 14.27
C ALA A 24 2.75 -3.16 13.57
N PHE A 25 3.26 -2.75 12.40
CA PHE A 25 4.33 -3.45 11.69
C PHE A 25 5.65 -3.42 12.47
N ALA A 26 6.00 -2.28 13.07
CA ALA A 26 7.19 -2.17 13.90
C ALA A 26 7.12 -3.11 15.12
N LEU A 27 6.01 -3.09 15.85
CA LEU A 27 5.80 -3.97 17.00
C LEU A 27 5.78 -5.45 16.62
N ALA A 28 5.04 -5.82 15.57
CA ALA A 28 4.98 -7.19 15.08
C ALA A 28 6.37 -7.68 14.64
N GLY A 29 7.13 -6.84 13.95
CA GLY A 29 8.48 -7.15 13.52
C GLY A 29 9.48 -7.28 14.66
N ILE A 30 9.36 -6.45 15.72
CA ILE A 30 10.16 -6.60 16.95
C ILE A 30 9.83 -7.93 17.62
N VAL A 31 8.55 -8.25 17.81
CA VAL A 31 8.10 -9.52 18.40
C VAL A 31 8.63 -10.71 17.59
N GLU A 32 8.48 -10.67 16.26
CA GLU A 32 9.00 -11.71 15.37
C GLU A 32 10.53 -11.86 15.50
N SER A 33 11.28 -10.75 15.56
CA SER A 33 12.73 -10.78 15.72
C SER A 33 13.20 -11.43 17.04
N LEU A 34 12.36 -11.38 18.08
CA LEU A 34 12.62 -12.01 19.37
C LEU A 34 12.33 -13.52 19.36
N LEU A 35 11.33 -13.93 18.56
CA LEU A 35 10.91 -15.33 18.45
C LEU A 35 11.80 -16.14 17.47
N VAL A 36 12.35 -15.48 16.45
CA VAL A 36 13.16 -16.13 15.42
C VAL A 36 14.58 -16.43 15.92
N LYS A 37 15.07 -17.64 15.59
CA LYS A 37 16.47 -18.03 15.84
C LYS A 37 17.42 -17.22 14.94
N THR A 38 18.25 -16.40 15.58
CA THR A 38 19.22 -15.49 14.93
C THR A 38 20.25 -16.19 14.05
N GLY A 39 20.69 -17.40 14.43
CA GLY A 39 21.74 -18.11 13.70
C GLY A 39 23.01 -17.27 13.49
N GLY A 40 23.45 -16.54 14.52
CA GLY A 40 24.65 -15.70 14.50
C GLY A 40 24.45 -14.22 14.12
N HIS A 41 23.25 -13.81 13.72
CA HIS A 41 22.93 -12.42 13.35
C HIS A 41 22.54 -11.57 14.57
N SER A 42 22.67 -10.24 14.47
CA SER A 42 22.32 -9.31 15.55
C SER A 42 20.81 -9.05 15.63
N ARG A 43 20.19 -9.38 16.77
CA ARG A 43 18.76 -9.10 17.04
C ARG A 43 18.47 -7.61 17.08
N LEU A 44 19.34 -6.86 17.77
CA LEU A 44 19.12 -5.43 18.00
C LEU A 44 19.16 -4.66 16.68
N LEU A 45 20.13 -4.96 15.80
CA LEU A 45 20.20 -4.36 14.47
C LEU A 45 19.00 -4.74 13.60
N THR A 46 18.51 -5.98 13.70
CA THR A 46 17.34 -6.44 12.94
C THR A 46 16.06 -5.75 13.42
N ALA A 47 15.88 -5.58 14.74
CA ALA A 47 14.75 -4.87 15.33
C ALA A 47 14.76 -3.37 14.97
N LEU A 48 15.94 -2.73 14.98
CA LEU A 48 16.11 -1.34 14.55
C LEU A 48 15.81 -1.17 13.06
N ALA A 49 16.35 -2.05 12.22
CA ALA A 49 16.09 -2.04 10.78
C ALA A 49 14.60 -2.26 10.48
N MET A 50 13.93 -3.15 11.21
CA MET A 50 12.48 -3.38 11.04
C MET A 50 11.63 -2.18 11.48
N THR A 51 12.05 -1.49 12.55
CA THR A 51 11.41 -0.24 12.99
C THR A 51 11.59 0.84 11.91
N ALA A 52 12.81 1.00 11.39
CA ALA A 52 13.12 1.93 10.32
C ALA A 52 12.35 1.60 9.02
N LEU A 53 12.18 0.32 8.69
CA LEU A 53 11.43 -0.15 7.52
C LEU A 53 9.92 0.16 7.62
N SER A 54 9.40 0.25 8.85
CA SER A 54 7.99 0.56 9.10
C SER A 54 7.67 2.05 8.95
N VAL A 55 8.66 2.93 9.13
CA VAL A 55 8.51 4.39 9.04
C VAL A 55 7.99 4.86 7.66
N PRO A 56 8.56 4.40 6.52
CA PRO A 56 8.04 4.72 5.18
C PRO A 56 6.56 4.36 4.97
N LEU A 57 6.02 3.37 5.70
CA LEU A 57 4.61 2.98 5.58
C LEU A 57 3.65 4.05 6.07
N ALA A 58 4.10 4.95 6.97
CA ALA A 58 3.28 6.04 7.49
C ALA A 58 2.97 7.11 6.42
N TRP A 59 3.82 7.25 5.39
CA TRP A 59 3.66 8.24 4.32
C TRP A 59 3.19 7.65 2.99
N ARG A 60 2.91 6.35 2.96
CA ARG A 60 2.64 5.59 1.72
C ARG A 60 1.49 6.13 0.87
N ARG A 61 0.47 6.77 1.46
CA ARG A 61 -0.68 7.34 0.74
C ARG A 61 -0.44 8.75 0.22
N ARG A 62 0.48 9.51 0.84
CA ARG A 62 0.80 10.89 0.45
C ARG A 62 1.92 10.96 -0.57
N ASN A 63 2.94 10.10 -0.43
CA ASN A 63 4.07 10.03 -1.33
C ASN A 63 4.51 8.57 -1.50
N THR A 64 3.89 7.87 -2.46
CA THR A 64 4.20 6.45 -2.74
C THR A 64 5.67 6.27 -3.09
N LEU A 65 6.21 7.13 -3.94
CA LEU A 65 7.62 7.08 -4.34
C LEU A 65 8.56 7.22 -3.15
N GLY A 66 8.30 8.19 -2.26
CA GLY A 66 9.08 8.36 -1.02
C GLY A 66 9.00 7.14 -0.11
N ALA A 67 7.83 6.50 -0.02
CA ALA A 67 7.65 5.29 0.77
C ALA A 67 8.43 4.08 0.19
N VAL A 68 8.39 3.90 -1.14
CA VAL A 68 9.13 2.84 -1.82
C VAL A 68 10.65 3.08 -1.72
N VAL A 69 11.12 4.30 -1.99
CA VAL A 69 12.54 4.65 -1.86
C VAL A 69 13.02 4.50 -0.42
N GLY A 70 12.24 4.95 0.56
CA GLY A 70 12.57 4.78 1.98
C GLY A 70 12.66 3.31 2.39
N PHE A 71 11.72 2.48 1.93
CA PHE A 71 11.75 1.03 2.16
C PHE A 71 13.03 0.40 1.57
N VAL A 72 13.31 0.69 0.30
CA VAL A 72 14.47 0.16 -0.42
C VAL A 72 15.77 0.62 0.25
N ALA A 73 15.85 1.89 0.65
CA ALA A 73 17.01 2.43 1.35
C ALA A 73 17.29 1.69 2.67
N VAL A 74 16.25 1.38 3.45
CA VAL A 74 16.41 0.61 4.69
C VAL A 74 16.88 -0.81 4.41
N VAL A 75 16.33 -1.47 3.38
CA VAL A 75 16.75 -2.83 3.02
C VAL A 75 18.21 -2.84 2.55
N VAL A 76 18.59 -1.90 1.70
CA VAL A 76 19.97 -1.77 1.20
C VAL A 76 20.94 -1.46 2.35
N ALA A 77 20.57 -0.58 3.27
CA ALA A 77 21.37 -0.28 4.46
C ALA A 77 21.47 -1.46 5.43
N ALA A 78 20.44 -2.30 5.50
CA ALA A 78 20.42 -3.50 6.33
C ALA A 78 21.22 -4.67 5.73
N GLY A 79 21.47 -4.67 4.41
CA GLY A 79 22.21 -5.69 3.68
C GLY A 79 23.63 -5.97 4.20
N PRO A 80 24.52 -4.96 4.30
CA PRO A 80 25.88 -5.16 4.82
C PRO A 80 25.90 -5.37 6.35
N LEU A 81 24.81 -5.02 7.05
CA LEU A 81 24.67 -5.30 8.46
C LEU A 81 24.30 -6.78 8.61
N ASN A 82 24.91 -7.47 9.58
CA ASN A 82 24.63 -8.89 9.87
C ASN A 82 23.22 -9.08 10.46
N THR A 83 22.20 -8.79 9.65
CA THR A 83 20.76 -8.80 9.94
C THR A 83 20.07 -9.89 9.15
N PHE A 84 18.89 -10.32 9.61
CA PHE A 84 18.09 -11.35 8.96
C PHE A 84 16.73 -10.83 8.49
N LEU A 85 16.70 -9.53 8.14
CA LEU A 85 15.50 -8.77 7.80
C LEU A 85 14.70 -9.42 6.66
N PHE A 86 15.36 -9.77 5.55
CA PHE A 86 14.71 -10.36 4.37
C PHE A 86 14.81 -11.89 4.32
N SER A 87 15.65 -12.50 5.14
CA SER A 87 15.87 -13.95 5.12
C SER A 87 14.93 -14.71 6.06
N LYS A 88 14.45 -14.10 7.15
CA LYS A 88 13.61 -14.80 8.13
C LYS A 88 12.42 -14.02 8.71
N LEU A 89 12.27 -12.71 8.47
CA LEU A 89 11.11 -11.97 8.96
C LEU A 89 9.98 -11.95 7.94
N THR A 90 8.86 -12.56 8.31
CA THR A 90 7.59 -12.53 7.58
C THR A 90 7.03 -11.11 7.52
N CYS A 91 7.20 -10.30 8.57
CA CYS A 91 6.69 -8.93 8.62
C CYS A 91 7.30 -8.05 7.51
N SER A 92 8.57 -8.26 7.16
CA SER A 92 9.24 -7.52 6.08
C SER A 92 8.62 -7.86 4.71
N PHE A 93 8.26 -9.12 4.47
CA PHE A 93 7.53 -9.54 3.27
C PHE A 93 6.11 -8.97 3.21
N LEU A 94 5.40 -8.95 4.35
CA LEU A 94 4.07 -8.35 4.41
C LEU A 94 4.11 -6.83 4.13
N ALA A 95 5.15 -6.13 4.59
CA ALA A 95 5.35 -4.72 4.30
C ALA A 95 5.62 -4.48 2.81
N LEU A 96 6.41 -5.35 2.16
CA LEU A 96 6.64 -5.34 0.71
C LEU A 96 5.34 -5.52 -0.08
N ILE A 97 4.56 -6.55 0.26
CA ILE A 97 3.25 -6.85 -0.37
C ILE A 97 2.32 -5.63 -0.26
N LEU A 98 2.32 -5.00 0.91
CA LEU A 98 1.50 -3.83 1.19
C LEU A 98 1.93 -2.60 0.40
N LEU A 99 3.24 -2.41 0.20
CA LEU A 99 3.77 -1.37 -0.67
C LEU A 99 3.40 -1.65 -2.13
N ALA A 100 3.59 -2.86 -2.63
CA ALA A 100 3.19 -3.24 -3.99
C ALA A 100 1.71 -2.98 -4.27
N TYR A 101 0.83 -3.30 -3.31
CA TYR A 101 -0.58 -2.92 -3.35
C TYR A 101 -0.78 -1.40 -3.42
N THR A 102 -0.05 -0.64 -2.62
CA THR A 102 -0.15 0.82 -2.54
C THR A 102 0.26 1.47 -3.86
N VAL A 103 1.38 1.01 -4.45
CA VAL A 103 1.87 1.38 -5.78
C VAL A 103 0.79 1.16 -6.84
N GLY A 104 0.21 -0.04 -6.89
CA GLY A 104 -0.86 -0.38 -7.83
C GLY A 104 -2.12 0.48 -7.68
N ARG A 105 -2.40 0.93 -6.46
CA ARG A 105 -3.60 1.73 -6.13
C ARG A 105 -3.45 3.23 -6.38
N HIS A 106 -2.28 3.81 -6.11
CA HIS A 106 -2.12 5.28 -6.10
C HIS A 106 -1.34 5.80 -7.32
N GLU A 107 -0.38 5.06 -7.86
CA GLU A 107 0.45 5.54 -8.97
C GLU A 107 -0.18 5.34 -10.36
N VAL A 108 0.17 6.24 -11.29
CA VAL A 108 -0.29 6.26 -12.69
C VAL A 108 0.90 6.46 -13.63
N GLY A 109 0.77 5.98 -14.87
CA GLY A 109 1.76 6.22 -15.92
C GLY A 109 3.01 5.36 -15.74
N TRP A 110 4.17 5.90 -16.09
CA TRP A 110 5.45 5.18 -16.07
C TRP A 110 6.00 4.95 -14.65
N ARG A 111 5.62 5.77 -13.67
CA ARG A 111 6.10 5.70 -12.28
C ARG A 111 5.77 4.38 -11.60
N ILE A 112 4.62 3.78 -11.95
CA ILE A 112 4.21 2.47 -11.43
C ILE A 112 5.25 1.39 -11.77
N TRP A 113 5.81 1.43 -12.98
CA TRP A 113 6.78 0.46 -13.45
C TRP A 113 8.13 0.70 -12.81
N LEU A 114 8.51 1.96 -12.58
CA LEU A 114 9.74 2.30 -11.85
C LEU A 114 9.67 1.78 -10.40
N GLU A 115 8.57 2.04 -9.70
CA GLU A 115 8.41 1.60 -8.30
C GLU A 115 8.32 0.07 -8.19
N LEU A 116 7.58 -0.58 -9.09
CA LEU A 116 7.55 -2.05 -9.18
C LEU A 116 8.91 -2.64 -9.51
N ALA A 117 9.65 -2.05 -10.44
CA ALA A 117 11.00 -2.50 -10.80
C ALA A 117 11.95 -2.38 -9.60
N LEU A 118 11.85 -1.30 -8.82
CA LEU A 118 12.68 -1.10 -7.64
C LEU A 118 12.37 -2.11 -6.53
N LEU A 119 11.08 -2.40 -6.30
CA LEU A 119 10.66 -3.45 -5.37
C LEU A 119 11.11 -4.85 -5.86
N ALA A 120 10.95 -5.14 -7.16
CA ALA A 120 11.38 -6.39 -7.77
C ALA A 120 12.89 -6.60 -7.66
N ALA A 121 13.68 -5.56 -7.93
CA ALA A 121 15.13 -5.59 -7.76
C ALA A 121 15.53 -5.88 -6.31
N THR A 122 14.81 -5.31 -5.34
CA THR A 122 15.04 -5.59 -3.91
C THR A 122 14.80 -7.05 -3.58
N VAL A 123 13.70 -7.64 -4.08
CA VAL A 123 13.43 -9.07 -3.91
C VAL A 123 14.47 -9.94 -4.62
N PHE A 124 14.94 -9.54 -5.80
CA PHE A 124 15.94 -10.28 -6.54
C PHE A 124 17.29 -10.32 -5.80
N VAL A 125 17.74 -9.17 -5.29
CA VAL A 125 19.04 -9.07 -4.60
C VAL A 125 18.99 -9.71 -3.20
N TYR A 126 17.92 -9.51 -2.44
CA TYR A 126 17.87 -9.89 -1.03
C TYR A 126 16.96 -11.08 -0.71
N GLY A 127 16.12 -11.52 -1.65
CA GLY A 127 15.19 -12.63 -1.48
C GLY A 127 15.79 -14.02 -1.70
N GLY A 128 17.10 -14.11 -2.02
CA GLY A 128 17.78 -15.39 -2.17
C GLY A 128 17.33 -16.22 -3.37
N ILE A 129 16.89 -15.56 -4.45
CA ILE A 129 16.40 -16.20 -5.67
C ILE A 129 17.52 -17.07 -6.25
N SER A 130 17.38 -18.39 -6.10
CA SER A 130 18.38 -19.36 -6.52
C SER A 130 17.85 -20.28 -7.61
N ARG A 131 16.51 -20.41 -7.71
CA ARG A 131 15.83 -21.26 -8.69
C ARG A 131 14.92 -20.44 -9.59
N PRO A 132 14.69 -20.87 -10.85
CA PRO A 132 13.72 -20.23 -11.72
C PRO A 132 12.29 -20.21 -11.15
N THR A 133 11.94 -21.19 -10.33
CA THR A 133 10.67 -21.24 -9.59
C THR A 133 10.49 -20.07 -8.61
N ASP A 134 11.59 -19.54 -8.07
CA ASP A 134 11.56 -18.44 -7.11
C ASP A 134 11.21 -17.11 -7.81
N LEU A 135 11.56 -16.97 -9.09
CA LEU A 135 11.14 -15.84 -9.94
C LEU A 135 9.63 -15.83 -10.16
N LEU A 136 9.02 -17.01 -10.36
CA LEU A 136 7.56 -17.13 -10.49
C LEU A 136 6.90 -16.71 -9.18
N TRP A 137 7.39 -17.18 -8.03
CA TRP A 137 6.89 -16.77 -6.74
C TRP A 137 7.02 -15.26 -6.50
N GLY A 138 8.19 -14.67 -6.76
CA GLY A 138 8.40 -13.23 -6.65
C GLY A 138 7.45 -12.42 -7.52
N THR A 139 7.20 -12.88 -8.75
CA THR A 139 6.25 -12.24 -9.67
C THR A 139 4.81 -12.34 -9.17
N ILE A 140 4.40 -13.48 -8.62
CA ILE A 140 3.05 -13.66 -8.06
C ILE A 140 2.85 -12.78 -6.82
N PHE A 141 3.83 -12.78 -5.90
CA PHE A 141 3.76 -12.03 -4.65
C PHE A 141 3.84 -10.51 -4.86
N LEU A 142 4.53 -10.03 -5.89
CA LEU A 142 4.59 -8.61 -6.22
C LEU A 142 3.44 -8.18 -7.14
N GLY A 143 3.18 -8.98 -8.18
CA GLY A 143 2.18 -8.71 -9.20
C GLY A 143 0.75 -8.82 -8.69
N GLY A 144 0.43 -9.84 -7.89
CA GLY A 144 -0.93 -10.06 -7.38
C GLY A 144 -1.48 -8.87 -6.59
N PRO A 145 -0.76 -8.38 -5.56
CA PRO A 145 -1.16 -7.20 -4.80
C PRO A 145 -1.22 -5.93 -5.65
N ALA A 146 -0.26 -5.72 -6.56
CA ALA A 146 -0.23 -4.55 -7.43
C ALA A 146 -1.43 -4.53 -8.41
N LEU A 147 -1.74 -5.67 -9.03
CA LEU A 147 -2.92 -5.84 -9.89
C LEU A 147 -4.21 -5.65 -9.11
N THR A 148 -4.28 -6.19 -7.89
CA THR A 148 -5.44 -6.02 -7.01
C THR A 148 -5.65 -4.55 -6.64
N GLY A 149 -4.57 -3.84 -6.29
CA GLY A 149 -4.60 -2.39 -6.04
C GLY A 149 -5.12 -1.61 -7.26
N ARG A 150 -4.65 -1.97 -8.45
CA ARG A 150 -5.09 -1.36 -9.70
C ARG A 150 -6.55 -1.66 -10.04
N ALA A 151 -7.01 -2.89 -9.84
CA ALA A 151 -8.40 -3.29 -10.05
C ALA A 151 -9.37 -2.58 -9.09
N ILE A 152 -8.97 -2.39 -7.83
CA ILE A 152 -9.76 -1.62 -6.86
C ILE A 152 -9.83 -0.14 -7.27
N ARG A 153 -8.71 0.43 -7.73
CA ARG A 153 -8.67 1.81 -8.22
C ARG A 153 -9.59 2.00 -9.42
N SER A 154 -9.51 1.14 -10.43
CA SER A 154 -10.36 1.25 -11.63
C SER A 154 -11.83 1.17 -11.26
N ARG A 155 -12.22 0.23 -10.40
CA ARG A 155 -13.60 0.14 -9.88
C ARG A 155 -14.03 1.43 -9.16
N ALA A 156 -13.16 2.01 -8.34
CA ALA A 156 -13.47 3.26 -7.63
C ALA A 156 -13.66 4.45 -8.58
N LEU A 157 -12.88 4.53 -9.66
CA LEU A 157 -13.03 5.56 -10.70
C LEU A 157 -14.36 5.40 -11.44
N TYR A 158 -14.69 4.19 -11.89
CA TYR A 158 -15.98 3.91 -12.54
C TYR A 158 -17.17 4.24 -11.64
N GLN A 159 -17.10 3.90 -10.35
CA GLN A 159 -18.16 4.22 -9.39
C GLN A 159 -18.32 5.72 -9.17
N ARG A 160 -17.23 6.49 -9.17
CA ARG A 160 -17.29 7.95 -9.08
C ARG A 160 -17.94 8.56 -10.31
N GLU A 161 -17.52 8.13 -11.50
CA GLU A 161 -18.08 8.62 -12.76
C GLU A 161 -19.59 8.35 -12.86
N MET A 162 -20.03 7.15 -12.46
CA MET A 162 -21.46 6.81 -12.43
C MET A 162 -22.23 7.69 -11.45
N ARG A 163 -21.69 7.94 -10.24
CA ARG A 163 -22.32 8.84 -9.27
C ARG A 163 -22.42 10.27 -9.79
N GLU A 164 -21.36 10.79 -10.40
CA GLU A 164 -21.37 12.13 -11.00
C GLU A 164 -22.41 12.25 -12.11
N LYS A 165 -22.53 11.23 -12.98
CA LYS A 165 -23.58 11.19 -14.01
C LYS A 165 -24.98 11.15 -13.40
N THR A 166 -25.20 10.35 -12.36
CA THR A 166 -26.50 10.31 -11.65
C THR A 166 -26.85 11.65 -11.03
N THR A 167 -25.89 12.30 -10.34
CA THR A 167 -26.10 13.62 -9.74
C THR A 167 -26.44 14.66 -10.81
N ARG A 168 -25.72 14.68 -11.94
CA ARG A 168 -26.01 15.59 -13.06
C ARG A 168 -27.41 15.38 -13.62
N LEU A 169 -27.81 14.13 -13.85
CA LEU A 169 -29.15 13.80 -14.34
C LEU A 169 -30.25 14.19 -13.35
N GLN A 170 -30.01 14.09 -12.05
CA GLN A 170 -30.95 14.55 -11.02
C GLN A 170 -31.10 16.08 -11.07
N THR A 171 -29.99 16.82 -11.11
CA THR A 171 -30.02 18.28 -11.23
C THR A 171 -30.73 18.74 -12.50
N GLU A 172 -30.48 18.09 -13.64
CA GLU A 172 -31.17 18.42 -14.90
C GLU A 172 -32.68 18.14 -14.83
N ARG A 173 -33.10 17.04 -14.21
CA ARG A 173 -34.53 16.73 -14.02
C ARG A 173 -35.22 17.75 -13.13
N GLU A 174 -34.57 18.15 -12.03
CA GLU A 174 -35.09 19.20 -11.14
C GLU A 174 -35.23 20.54 -11.86
N LEU A 175 -34.24 20.92 -12.67
CA LEU A 175 -34.30 22.16 -13.45
C LEU A 175 -35.42 22.12 -14.51
N ARG A 176 -35.62 21.00 -15.21
CA ARG A 176 -36.73 20.84 -16.17
C ARG A 176 -38.08 20.89 -15.49
N ALA A 177 -38.23 20.26 -14.32
CA ALA A 177 -39.46 20.29 -13.54
C ALA A 177 -39.79 21.73 -13.07
N ARG A 178 -38.79 22.50 -12.63
CA ARG A 178 -38.99 23.91 -12.25
C ARG A 178 -39.43 24.77 -13.43
N ARG A 179 -38.78 24.62 -14.59
CA ARG A 179 -39.16 25.36 -15.81
C ARG A 179 -40.57 25.05 -16.26
N ALA A 180 -40.98 23.77 -16.23
CA ALA A 180 -42.35 23.39 -16.61
C ALA A 180 -43.41 24.06 -15.71
N VAL A 181 -43.14 24.18 -14.41
CA VAL A 181 -44.05 24.87 -13.47
C VAL A 181 -44.07 26.38 -13.71
N GLU A 182 -42.93 27.00 -14.06
CA GLU A 182 -42.87 28.42 -14.42
C GLU A 182 -43.63 28.71 -15.72
N ASP A 183 -43.49 27.85 -16.73
CA ASP A 183 -44.21 27.95 -18.01
C ASP A 183 -45.73 27.78 -17.82
N GLU A 184 -46.16 26.87 -16.93
CA GLU A 184 -47.58 26.73 -16.56
C GLU A 184 -48.15 27.96 -15.84
N ARG A 185 -47.35 28.66 -15.02
CA ARG A 185 -47.78 29.88 -14.32
C ARG A 185 -47.84 31.12 -15.21
N ALA A 186 -47.09 31.11 -16.31
CA ALA A 186 -47.07 32.21 -17.28
C ALA A 186 -48.22 32.13 -18.30
N ARG A 187 -48.92 30.99 -18.37
CA ARG A 187 -50.17 30.79 -19.12
C ARG A 187 -51.39 31.14 -18.28
#